data_AF-A0A077RQN1-F1
#
_entry.id   AF-A0A077RQN1-F1
#
_cell.length_a   1.000
_cell.length_b   1.000
_cell.length_c   1.000
_cell.angle_alpha   90.00
_cell.angle_beta   90.00
_cell.angle_gamma   90.00
#
_symmetry.space_group_name_H-M   'P 1'
#
loop_
_entity.id
_entity.type
_entity.pdbx_description
1 polymer ?
#
loop_
_entity_poly.entity_id
_entity_poly.type
_entity_poly.pdbx_seq_one_letter_code
_entity_poly.pdbx_strand_id
1 'polypeptide(L)'
;MAVEEITEGVRGLKVEDGQGAAAAADAPAAAAGGEGQRRGANSSSNRIQVSNTKKPLFFYVNLAKRYMQQHGDVELSALGMAIATVVTVAEILKNNGLAVEKKIRTSTVEINDESRGRPFQKAKIEIELGKSEKFDELMASAAADAEEGEEEA
;
A
#
# COMPACT_ATOMS: atom_id res chain seq x y z
N MET A 1 30.26 -15.15 12.92
CA MET A 1 29.20 -15.05 13.95
C MET A 1 27.96 -14.58 13.23
N ALA A 2 26.98 -15.46 13.11
CA ALA A 2 25.69 -15.19 12.51
C ALA A 2 24.90 -14.25 13.43
N VAL A 3 24.22 -13.26 12.84
CA VAL A 3 23.05 -12.63 13.46
C VAL A 3 21.91 -12.79 12.46
N GLU A 4 21.10 -13.78 12.80
CA GLU A 4 19.95 -14.31 12.08
C GLU A 4 18.84 -13.28 11.83
N GLU A 5 18.06 -13.64 10.83
CA GLU A 5 16.92 -12.96 10.26
C GLU A 5 15.82 -12.64 11.30
N ILE A 6 15.50 -11.36 11.45
CA ILE A 6 14.30 -10.89 12.17
C ILE A 6 13.34 -10.27 11.14
N THR A 7 12.83 -11.06 10.21
CA THR A 7 11.75 -10.60 9.31
C THR A 7 10.74 -11.70 8.99
N GLU A 8 10.01 -12.17 9.99
CA GLU A 8 8.80 -13.00 9.77
C GLU A 8 7.52 -12.46 10.46
N GLY A 9 7.56 -11.28 11.08
CA GLY A 9 6.45 -10.80 11.92
C GLY A 9 5.25 -10.12 11.24
N VAL A 10 5.15 -10.08 9.90
CA VAL A 10 4.04 -9.32 9.23
C VAL A 10 3.41 -10.13 8.10
N ARG A 11 3.02 -11.38 8.37
CA ARG A 11 2.28 -12.19 7.40
C ARG A 11 0.90 -12.66 7.87
N GLY A 12 0.46 -12.29 9.07
CA GLY A 12 -0.73 -12.91 9.68
C GLY A 12 -1.75 -11.99 10.38
N LEU A 13 -1.67 -10.66 10.29
CA LEU A 13 -2.64 -9.82 11.01
C LEU A 13 -3.92 -9.60 10.19
N LYS A 14 -5.00 -10.28 10.60
CA LYS A 14 -6.37 -9.94 10.22
C LYS A 14 -6.77 -8.64 10.91
N VAL A 15 -7.22 -7.68 10.09
CA VAL A 15 -7.93 -6.48 10.56
C VAL A 15 -9.39 -6.90 10.72
N GLU A 16 -9.91 -6.88 11.95
CA GLU A 16 -11.33 -7.05 12.21
C GLU A 16 -12.00 -5.68 12.22
N ASP A 17 -12.83 -5.41 11.23
CA ASP A 17 -13.72 -4.25 11.22
C ASP A 17 -14.82 -4.49 12.27
N GLY A 18 -14.77 -3.73 13.37
CA GLY A 18 -15.70 -3.86 14.48
C GLY A 18 -17.14 -3.53 14.08
N GLN A 19 -18.01 -4.54 14.11
CA GLN A 19 -19.45 -4.37 14.23
C GLN A 19 -19.93 -5.05 15.52
N GLY A 20 -20.64 -4.27 16.33
CA GLY A 20 -21.11 -4.69 17.64
C GLY A 20 -22.29 -5.66 17.62
N ALA A 21 -22.30 -6.47 18.67
CA ALA A 21 -23.41 -7.09 19.40
C ALA A 21 -24.19 -8.26 18.77
N ALA A 22 -23.85 -9.45 19.31
CA ALA A 22 -24.73 -10.36 20.08
C ALA A 22 -25.14 -11.70 19.42
N ALA A 23 -24.59 -12.79 19.97
CA ALA A 23 -25.29 -13.94 20.59
C ALA A 23 -24.50 -15.25 20.41
N ALA A 24 -24.34 -15.98 21.51
CA ALA A 24 -23.55 -17.20 21.67
C ALA A 24 -24.19 -18.43 21.01
N ALA A 25 -23.37 -19.40 20.57
CA ALA A 25 -23.22 -20.70 21.22
C ALA A 25 -22.41 -21.71 20.38
N ASP A 26 -21.55 -22.43 21.10
CA ASP A 26 -21.07 -23.80 20.91
C ASP A 26 -20.05 -24.15 19.80
N ALA A 27 -18.93 -24.71 20.25
CA ALA A 27 -17.92 -25.42 19.47
C ALA A 27 -18.00 -26.91 19.86
N PRO A 28 -17.60 -27.87 19.01
CA PRO A 28 -16.15 -28.16 18.93
C PRO A 28 -15.60 -28.61 17.56
N ALA A 29 -14.32 -28.26 17.38
CA ALA A 29 -13.19 -29.06 16.88
C ALA A 29 -13.21 -29.75 15.50
N ALA A 30 -12.23 -29.29 14.71
CA ALA A 30 -11.17 -30.06 14.05
C ALA A 30 -11.33 -30.50 12.58
N ALA A 31 -10.58 -29.75 11.76
CA ALA A 31 -9.64 -30.20 10.73
C ALA A 31 -10.19 -30.90 9.47
N ALA A 32 -10.12 -30.18 8.34
CA ALA A 32 -9.12 -30.47 7.30
C ALA A 32 -9.34 -29.55 6.08
N GLY A 33 -8.24 -29.03 5.54
CA GLY A 33 -8.19 -28.46 4.19
C GLY A 33 -8.48 -26.96 4.13
N GLY A 34 -7.54 -26.22 3.55
CA GLY A 34 -7.65 -24.79 3.31
C GLY A 34 -6.29 -24.25 2.90
N GLU A 35 -5.76 -24.77 1.79
CA GLU A 35 -5.84 -24.08 0.50
C GLU A 35 -4.90 -22.87 0.47
N GLY A 36 -3.95 -22.96 -0.45
CA GLY A 36 -2.99 -21.91 -0.71
C GLY A 36 -3.66 -20.56 -0.83
N GLN A 37 -2.89 -19.55 -0.43
CA GLN A 37 -2.75 -18.34 -1.21
C GLN A 37 -4.07 -17.89 -1.85
N ARG A 38 -5.00 -17.36 -1.05
CA ARG A 38 -5.89 -16.32 -1.57
C ARG A 38 -5.02 -15.08 -1.80
N ARG A 39 -4.23 -15.16 -2.86
CA ARG A 39 -4.07 -14.11 -3.86
C ARG A 39 -5.51 -13.70 -4.21
N GLY A 40 -6.10 -12.89 -3.35
CA GLY A 40 -7.26 -12.10 -3.71
C GLY A 40 -6.73 -11.06 -4.67
N ALA A 41 -6.51 -11.47 -5.91
CA ALA A 41 -6.43 -10.59 -7.03
C ALA A 41 -7.81 -9.92 -7.13
N ASN A 42 -8.01 -8.86 -6.36
CA ASN A 42 -8.65 -7.71 -6.95
C ASN A 42 -7.59 -7.09 -7.88
N SER A 43 -7.43 -7.69 -9.05
CA SER A 43 -6.80 -7.02 -10.20
C SER A 43 -7.57 -5.76 -10.64
N SER A 44 -8.62 -5.40 -9.90
CA SER A 44 -9.42 -4.19 -9.99
C SER A 44 -9.13 -3.15 -8.89
N SER A 45 -8.30 -3.45 -7.86
CA SER A 45 -8.04 -2.47 -6.79
C SER A 45 -6.87 -1.56 -7.14
N ASN A 46 -7.14 -0.26 -7.15
CA ASN A 46 -6.20 0.85 -7.29
C ASN A 46 -5.45 1.20 -5.99
N ARG A 47 -5.27 0.23 -5.07
CA ARG A 47 -4.70 0.49 -3.73
C ARG A 47 -3.27 0.00 -3.58
N ILE A 48 -2.39 0.86 -3.08
CA ILE A 48 -1.00 0.56 -2.75
C ILE A 48 -0.82 0.67 -1.24
N GLN A 49 -0.46 -0.45 -0.62
CA GLN A 49 -0.02 -0.45 0.77
C GLN A 49 1.50 -0.34 0.83
N VAL A 50 1.97 0.77 1.36
CA VAL A 50 3.38 1.03 1.62
C VAL A 50 3.71 0.55 3.02
N SER A 51 4.74 -0.29 3.10
CA SER A 51 5.27 -0.83 4.34
C SER A 51 6.76 -0.47 4.45
N ASN A 52 7.30 -0.51 5.66
CA ASN A 52 8.71 -0.26 5.92
C ASN A 52 9.54 -1.46 5.44
N THR A 53 9.74 -1.57 4.13
CA THR A 53 10.40 -2.70 3.47
C THR A 53 11.52 -2.22 2.56
N LYS A 54 12.34 -3.17 2.07
CA LYS A 54 13.50 -2.94 1.18
C LYS A 54 13.14 -2.38 -0.21
N LYS A 55 11.89 -2.02 -0.47
CA LYS A 55 11.49 -1.46 -1.77
C LYS A 55 12.01 -0.03 -1.88
N PRO A 56 12.72 0.32 -2.97
CA PRO A 56 13.22 1.67 -3.16
C PRO A 56 12.04 2.65 -3.34
N LEU A 57 12.23 3.92 -2.98
CA LEU A 57 11.17 4.95 -3.05
C LEU A 57 10.47 4.99 -4.42
N PHE A 58 11.25 4.98 -5.51
CA PHE A 58 10.74 5.06 -6.87
C PHE A 58 9.93 3.84 -7.31
N PHE A 59 10.03 2.71 -6.61
CA PHE A 59 9.13 1.57 -6.86
C PHE A 59 7.67 1.99 -6.64
N TYR A 60 7.38 2.70 -5.54
CA TYR A 60 6.02 3.14 -5.23
C TYR A 60 5.56 4.29 -6.13
N VAL A 61 6.48 5.19 -6.52
CA VAL A 61 6.18 6.26 -7.50
C VAL A 61 5.77 5.65 -8.84
N ASN A 62 6.53 4.70 -9.36
CA ASN A 62 6.25 4.09 -10.66
C ASN A 62 5.00 3.20 -10.62
N LEU A 63 4.77 2.50 -9.50
CA LEU A 63 3.54 1.73 -9.32
C LEU A 63 2.31 2.64 -9.28
N ALA A 64 2.38 3.78 -8.59
CA ALA A 64 1.29 4.76 -8.55
C ALA A 64 0.99 5.36 -9.93
N LYS A 65 2.03 5.71 -10.72
CA LYS A 65 1.86 6.13 -12.12
C LYS A 65 1.10 5.07 -12.92
N ARG A 66 1.50 3.81 -12.83
CA ARG A 66 0.83 2.70 -13.53
C ARG A 66 -0.63 2.54 -13.09
N TYR A 67 -0.93 2.65 -11.80
CA TYR A 67 -2.30 2.52 -11.30
C TYR A 67 -3.18 3.67 -11.77
N MET A 68 -2.67 4.91 -11.76
CA MET A 68 -3.40 6.07 -12.30
C MET A 68 -3.61 5.97 -13.83
N GLN A 69 -2.67 5.39 -14.59
CA GLN A 69 -2.88 5.09 -16.02
C GLN A 69 -4.02 4.10 -16.24
N GLN A 70 -4.12 3.06 -15.39
CA GLN A 70 -5.08 1.97 -15.55
C GLN A 70 -6.47 2.31 -15.00
N HIS A 71 -6.54 3.06 -13.90
CA HIS A 71 -7.76 3.27 -13.12
C HIS A 71 -8.16 4.75 -13.00
N GLY A 72 -7.31 5.69 -13.39
CA GLY A 72 -7.54 7.14 -13.27
C GLY A 72 -7.17 7.72 -11.90
N ASP A 73 -7.04 6.87 -10.88
CA ASP A 73 -6.63 7.25 -9.53
C ASP A 73 -5.89 6.11 -8.81
N VAL A 74 -5.37 6.43 -7.63
CA VAL A 74 -4.65 5.51 -6.76
C VAL A 74 -4.85 5.86 -5.29
N GLU A 75 -5.04 4.86 -4.45
CA GLU A 75 -5.08 4.98 -2.99
C GLU A 75 -3.75 4.51 -2.39
N LEU A 76 -3.00 5.42 -1.76
CA LEU A 76 -1.77 5.13 -1.03
C LEU A 76 -2.08 5.00 0.46
N SER A 77 -1.65 3.90 1.09
CA SER A 77 -1.82 3.70 2.52
C SER A 77 -0.53 3.28 3.21
N ALA A 78 -0.31 3.73 4.44
CA ALA A 78 0.85 3.33 5.24
C ALA A 78 0.57 3.35 6.74
N LEU A 79 1.41 2.62 7.48
CA LEU A 79 1.38 2.54 8.94
C LEU A 79 2.73 2.97 9.55
N GLY A 80 2.66 3.76 10.63
CA GLY A 80 3.84 4.14 11.42
C GLY A 80 4.95 4.77 10.58
N MET A 81 6.17 4.22 10.65
CA MET A 81 7.35 4.78 9.97
C MET A 81 7.20 4.87 8.44
N ALA A 82 6.37 4.01 7.82
CA ALA A 82 6.13 4.03 6.37
C ALA A 82 5.30 5.24 5.91
N ILE A 83 4.69 6.00 6.83
CA ILE A 83 3.91 7.19 6.50
C ILE A 83 4.77 8.21 5.75
N ALA A 84 6.04 8.39 6.16
CA ALA A 84 6.96 9.30 5.49
C ALA A 84 7.11 8.98 4.00
N THR A 85 7.25 7.68 3.66
CA THR A 85 7.34 7.24 2.27
C THR A 85 6.10 7.58 1.46
N VAL A 86 4.89 7.40 2.01
CA VAL A 86 3.64 7.76 1.31
C VAL A 86 3.55 9.26 1.08
N VAL A 87 3.91 10.07 2.07
CA VAL A 87 3.93 11.53 1.94
C VAL A 87 4.90 11.94 0.83
N THR A 88 6.12 11.43 0.84
CA THR A 88 7.12 11.73 -0.20
C THR A 88 6.68 11.28 -1.59
N VAL A 89 6.05 10.10 -1.72
CA VAL A 89 5.51 9.64 -3.02
C VAL A 89 4.42 10.58 -3.52
N ALA A 90 3.50 10.99 -2.66
CA ALA A 90 2.45 11.93 -3.01
C ALA A 90 3.05 13.29 -3.43
N GLU A 91 4.01 13.82 -2.68
CA GLU A 91 4.71 15.07 -3.00
C GLU A 91 5.42 15.00 -4.35
N ILE A 92 6.17 13.92 -4.64
CA ILE A 92 6.83 13.74 -5.94
C ILE A 92 5.81 13.79 -7.08
N LEU A 93 4.69 13.06 -6.96
CA LEU A 93 3.67 13.00 -8.01
C LEU A 93 3.00 14.35 -8.23
N LYS A 94 2.70 15.10 -7.16
CA LYS A 94 2.08 16.43 -7.27
C LYS A 94 3.04 17.49 -7.80
N ASN A 95 4.28 17.53 -7.30
CA ASN A 95 5.29 18.51 -7.71
C ASN A 95 5.68 18.34 -9.18
N ASN A 96 5.70 17.10 -9.67
CA ASN A 96 5.93 16.82 -11.09
C ASN A 96 4.69 17.06 -11.96
N GLY A 97 3.59 17.57 -11.38
CA GLY A 97 2.35 17.86 -12.11
C GLY A 97 1.62 16.62 -12.61
N LEU A 98 1.89 15.43 -12.08
CA LEU A 98 1.26 14.17 -12.51
C LEU A 98 -0.04 13.89 -11.77
N ALA A 99 -0.17 14.34 -10.52
CA ALA A 99 -1.32 14.02 -9.70
C ALA A 99 -1.92 15.23 -8.99
N VAL A 100 -3.20 15.12 -8.64
CA VAL A 100 -3.92 16.02 -7.75
C VAL A 100 -4.46 15.20 -6.57
N GLU A 101 -4.32 15.70 -5.35
CA GLU A 101 -4.93 15.06 -4.19
C GLU A 101 -6.46 15.17 -4.23
N LYS A 102 -7.14 14.04 -4.07
CA LYS A 102 -8.59 13.98 -3.89
C LYS A 102 -8.94 13.95 -2.40
N LYS A 103 -8.18 13.18 -1.61
CA LYS A 103 -8.47 12.94 -0.20
C LYS A 103 -7.19 12.63 0.57
N ILE A 104 -7.07 13.17 1.78
CA ILE A 104 -6.02 12.84 2.75
C ILE A 104 -6.70 12.53 4.07
N ARG A 105 -6.46 11.34 4.62
CA ARG A 105 -6.99 10.91 5.90
C ARG A 105 -5.88 10.31 6.75
N THR A 106 -5.84 10.70 8.02
CA THR A 106 -5.04 10.05 9.05
C THR A 106 -5.95 9.48 10.11
N SER A 107 -5.62 8.30 10.62
CA SER A 107 -6.33 7.65 11.72
C SER A 107 -5.37 6.85 12.58
N THR A 108 -5.85 6.32 13.68
CA THR A 108 -5.16 5.28 14.46
C THR A 108 -5.87 3.96 14.24
N VAL A 109 -5.10 2.90 14.00
CA VAL A 109 -5.63 1.53 13.93
C VAL A 109 -5.06 0.71 15.08
N GLU A 110 -5.90 -0.10 15.69
CA GLU A 110 -5.49 -1.07 16.71
C GLU A 110 -4.92 -2.31 16.03
N ILE A 111 -3.78 -2.78 16.52
CA ILE A 111 -3.03 -3.88 15.96
C ILE A 111 -2.83 -4.92 17.05
N ASN A 112 -3.37 -6.11 16.81
CA ASN A 112 -3.24 -7.27 17.68
C ASN A 112 -2.05 -8.10 17.21
N ASP A 113 -0.95 -8.03 17.95
CA ASP A 113 0.23 -8.87 17.75
C ASP A 113 0.28 -9.91 18.87
N GLU A 114 -0.03 -11.16 18.51
CA GLU A 114 -0.04 -12.31 19.43
C GLU A 114 1.31 -12.46 20.17
N SER A 115 2.41 -12.02 19.55
CA SER A 115 3.75 -12.08 20.15
C SER A 115 3.98 -11.01 21.22
N ARG A 116 3.19 -9.92 21.22
CA ARG A 116 3.35 -8.79 22.16
C ARG A 116 2.38 -8.83 23.35
N GLY A 117 1.43 -9.75 23.37
CA GLY A 117 0.50 -9.98 24.49
C GLY A 117 -0.47 -8.83 24.81
N ARG A 118 -0.39 -7.69 24.11
CA ARG A 118 -1.33 -6.57 24.23
C ARG A 118 -1.55 -5.88 22.88
N PRO A 119 -2.79 -5.47 22.57
CA PRO A 119 -3.07 -4.58 21.44
C PRO A 119 -2.26 -3.29 21.54
N PHE A 120 -1.83 -2.75 20.40
CA PHE A 120 -1.23 -1.41 20.34
C PHE A 120 -1.77 -0.62 19.16
N GLN A 121 -1.81 0.70 19.28
CA GLN A 121 -2.26 1.57 18.21
C GLN A 121 -1.09 1.99 17.30
N LYS A 122 -1.32 1.99 15.99
CA LYS A 122 -0.43 2.66 15.02
C LYS A 122 -1.18 3.74 14.28
N ALA A 123 -0.48 4.84 14.01
CA ALA A 123 -0.94 5.81 13.03
C ALA A 123 -1.04 5.15 11.65
N LYS A 124 -2.11 5.48 10.94
CA LYS A 124 -2.41 5.10 9.57
C LYS A 124 -2.64 6.37 8.76
N ILE A 125 -2.13 6.38 7.54
CA ILE A 125 -2.44 7.40 6.53
C ILE A 125 -3.08 6.72 5.32
N GLU A 126 -4.03 7.41 4.70
CA GLU A 126 -4.67 7.05 3.43
C GLU A 126 -4.73 8.32 2.56
N ILE A 127 -4.13 8.28 1.38
CA ILE A 127 -4.11 9.38 0.41
C ILE A 127 -4.69 8.87 -0.90
N GLU A 128 -5.73 9.52 -1.40
CA GLU A 128 -6.27 9.27 -2.73
C GLU A 128 -5.75 10.35 -3.69
N LEU A 129 -5.10 9.91 -4.76
CA LEU A 129 -4.56 10.77 -5.81
C LEU A 129 -5.27 10.47 -7.13
N GLY A 130 -5.68 11.51 -7.85
CA GLY A 130 -6.19 11.41 -9.21
C GLY A 130 -5.17 11.89 -10.24
N LYS A 131 -5.32 11.45 -11.49
CA LYS A 131 -4.62 12.05 -12.63
C LYS A 131 -4.82 13.56 -12.65
N SER A 132 -3.73 14.29 -12.87
CA SER A 132 -3.83 15.69 -13.28
C SER A 132 -4.23 15.79 -14.75
N GLU A 133 -4.57 17.00 -15.20
CA GLU A 133 -4.85 17.29 -16.61
C GLU A 133 -3.62 17.03 -17.51
N LYS A 134 -2.41 17.22 -16.97
CA LYS A 134 -1.14 17.06 -17.69
C LYS A 134 -0.58 15.63 -17.65
N PHE A 135 -1.27 14.72 -16.99
CA PHE A 135 -0.73 13.40 -16.69
C PHE A 135 -0.39 12.61 -17.94
N ASP A 136 -1.33 12.51 -18.88
CA ASP A 136 -1.17 11.67 -20.08
C ASP A 136 -0.06 12.24 -20.99
N GLU A 137 0.05 13.57 -21.10
CA GLU A 137 1.12 14.27 -21.83
C GLU A 137 2.51 14.02 -21.21
N LEU A 138 2.65 14.21 -19.90
CA LEU A 138 3.91 14.03 -19.19
C LEU A 138 4.37 12.56 -19.16
N MET A 139 3.43 11.61 -19.13
CA MET A 139 3.76 10.18 -19.24
C MET A 139 4.22 9.79 -20.64
N ALA A 140 3.66 10.39 -21.70
CA ALA A 140 4.10 10.16 -23.07
C ALA A 140 5.48 10.78 -23.34
N SER A 141 5.72 12.02 -22.89
CA SER A 141 7.03 12.68 -23.00
C SER A 141 8.12 11.86 -22.31
N ALA A 142 7.88 11.41 -21.08
CA ALA A 142 8.86 10.62 -20.34
C ALA A 142 9.13 9.23 -20.96
N ALA A 143 8.21 8.70 -21.77
CA ALA A 143 8.44 7.47 -22.53
C ALA A 143 9.31 7.73 -23.76
N ALA A 144 9.07 8.83 -24.49
CA ALA A 144 9.90 9.24 -25.62
C ALA A 144 11.35 9.56 -25.19
N ASP A 145 11.51 10.31 -24.10
CA ASP A 145 12.84 10.64 -23.56
C ASP A 145 13.61 9.39 -23.09
N ALA A 146 12.90 8.33 -22.67
CA ALA A 146 13.51 7.07 -22.28
C ALA A 146 13.94 6.22 -23.48
N GLU A 147 13.22 6.28 -24.59
CA GLU A 147 13.59 5.58 -25.84
C GLU A 147 14.76 6.28 -26.56
N GLU A 148 14.81 7.62 -26.59
CA GLU A 148 15.94 8.36 -27.18
C GLU A 148 17.25 8.18 -26.38
N GLY A 149 17.17 7.98 -25.07
CA GLY A 149 18.34 7.71 -24.23
C GLY A 149 18.95 6.30 -24.38
N GLU A 150 18.22 5.35 -25.00
CA GLU A 150 18.71 4.00 -25.27
C GLU A 150 19.35 3.86 -26.66
N GLU A 151 19.09 4.77 -27.61
CA GLU A 151 19.72 4.77 -28.94
C GLU A 151 21.09 5.46 -29.00
N GLU A 152 21.45 6.29 -28.00
CA GLU A 152 22.77 6.96 -27.92
C GLU A 152 23.81 6.29 -27.00
N ALA A 153 23.53 5.08 -26.47
CA ALA A 153 24.40 4.35 -25.53
C ALA A 153 25.14 3.14 -26.13
#